data_AF-A0A7V4JT86-F1
#
_entry.id   AF-A0A7V4JT86-F1
#
_cell.length_a   1.000
_cell.length_b   1.000
_cell.length_c   1.000
_cell.angle_alpha   90.00
_cell.angle_beta   90.00
_cell.angle_gamma   90.00
#
_symmetry.space_group_name_H-M   'P 1'
#
loop_
_entity.id
_entity.type
_entity.pdbx_description
1 polymer ?
#
loop_
_entity_poly.entity_id
_entity_poly.type
_entity_poly.pdbx_seq_one_letter_code
_entity_poly.pdbx_strand_id
1 'polypeptide(L)'
;MGGNVPFGDYARNSIVIATVSTAVALAFGTLAGFAFAKYEFPGRDGLFTFLLSTMMIPYTVTLIPWFIEMKWFGWINSYAALIVPSAVDAFGIFWMRQYIAGAVPSELIDAARIDGSGYLRTY
;
A
#
# COMPACT_ATOMS: atom_id res chain seq x y z
N MET A 1 -25.90 32.20 -12.15
CA MET A 1 -24.95 31.07 -12.09
C MET A 1 -24.99 30.53 -10.67
N GLY A 2 -25.87 29.55 -10.41
CA GLY A 2 -26.12 29.02 -9.07
C GLY A 2 -26.71 27.64 -9.19
N GLY A 3 -25.95 26.71 -9.78
CA GLY A 3 -26.29 25.30 -9.74
C GLY A 3 -25.94 24.77 -8.35
N ASN A 4 -26.87 24.06 -7.71
CA ASN A 4 -26.57 23.28 -6.52
C ASN A 4 -25.38 22.38 -6.84
N VAL A 5 -24.24 22.65 -6.22
CA VAL A 5 -23.08 21.76 -6.28
C VAL A 5 -23.50 20.50 -5.52
N PRO A 6 -23.43 19.30 -6.12
CA PRO A 6 -23.83 18.06 -5.46
C PRO A 6 -22.75 17.62 -4.45
N PHE A 7 -22.53 18.45 -3.43
CA PHE A 7 -21.48 18.26 -2.43
C PHE A 7 -21.65 16.93 -1.69
N GLY A 8 -22.90 16.52 -1.42
CA GLY A 8 -23.20 15.23 -0.79
C GLY A 8 -22.68 14.05 -1.60
N ASP A 9 -22.82 14.09 -2.94
CA ASP A 9 -22.32 13.03 -3.82
C ASP A 9 -20.79 13.01 -3.83
N TYR A 10 -20.13 14.17 -3.89
CA TYR A 10 -18.67 14.25 -3.82
C TYR A 10 -18.10 13.76 -2.49
N ALA A 11 -18.75 14.12 -1.38
CA ALA A 11 -18.37 13.66 -0.04
C ALA A 11 -18.54 12.15 0.08
N ARG A 12 -19.66 11.60 -0.38
CA ARG A 12 -19.91 10.15 -0.40
C ARG A 12 -18.87 9.41 -1.23
N ASN A 13 -18.57 9.91 -2.44
CA ASN A 13 -17.56 9.29 -3.31
C ASN A 13 -16.18 9.31 -2.65
N SER A 14 -15.79 10.45 -2.07
CA SER A 14 -14.52 10.60 -1.35
C SER A 14 -14.42 9.63 -0.17
N ILE A 15 -15.47 9.49 0.64
CA ILE A 15 -15.50 8.56 1.77
C ILE A 15 -15.32 7.11 1.27
N VAL A 16 -16.08 6.72 0.24
CA VAL A 16 -15.99 5.36 -0.33
C VAL A 16 -14.58 5.10 -0.85
N ILE A 17 -14.03 6.00 -1.65
CA ILE A 17 -12.68 5.86 -2.21
C ILE A 17 -11.64 5.80 -1.09
N ALA A 18 -11.68 6.73 -0.14
CA ALA A 18 -10.73 6.77 0.96
C ALA A 18 -10.78 5.49 1.81
N THR A 19 -11.96 5.05 2.22
CA THR A 19 -12.10 3.82 3.02
C THR A 19 -11.58 2.59 2.30
N VAL A 20 -11.93 2.42 1.02
CA VAL A 20 -11.49 1.25 0.24
C VAL A 20 -9.99 1.32 -0.03
N SER A 21 -9.47 2.47 -0.47
CA SER A 21 -8.02 2.68 -0.67
C SER A 21 -7.24 2.41 0.60
N THR A 22 -7.68 2.92 1.76
CA THR A 22 -7.01 2.68 3.04
C THR A 22 -7.05 1.20 3.42
N ALA A 23 -8.19 0.52 3.29
CA ALA A 23 -8.28 -0.91 3.63
C ALA A 23 -7.34 -1.77 2.76
N VAL A 24 -7.28 -1.48 1.47
CA VAL A 24 -6.40 -2.17 0.52
C VAL A 24 -4.93 -1.85 0.80
N ALA A 25 -4.59 -0.57 0.99
CA ALA A 25 -3.23 -0.13 1.30
C ALA A 25 -2.73 -0.71 2.63
N LEU A 26 -3.59 -0.81 3.64
CA LEU A 26 -3.25 -1.48 4.89
C LEU A 26 -3.00 -2.95 4.65
N ALA A 27 -3.91 -3.67 3.98
CA ALA A 27 -3.75 -5.10 3.73
C ALA A 27 -2.40 -5.45 3.09
N PHE A 28 -2.02 -4.75 2.01
CA PHE A 28 -0.74 -5.00 1.35
C PHE A 28 0.45 -4.38 2.09
N GLY A 29 0.28 -3.18 2.64
CA GLY A 29 1.34 -2.43 3.32
C GLY A 29 1.83 -3.13 4.58
N THR A 30 0.92 -3.66 5.40
CA THR A 30 1.29 -4.40 6.62
C THR A 30 1.88 -5.76 6.29
N LEU A 31 1.35 -6.49 5.30
CA LEU A 31 1.92 -7.76 4.82
C LEU A 31 3.35 -7.58 4.30
N ALA A 32 3.57 -6.62 3.42
CA ALA A 32 4.90 -6.34 2.88
C ALA A 32 5.86 -5.83 3.98
N GLY A 33 5.38 -4.91 4.85
CA GLY A 33 6.14 -4.41 5.98
C GLY A 33 6.56 -5.53 6.94
N PHE A 34 5.66 -6.47 7.23
CA PHE A 34 5.93 -7.65 8.04
C PHE A 34 6.97 -8.56 7.39
N ALA A 35 6.83 -8.85 6.09
CA ALA A 35 7.78 -9.65 5.34
C ALA A 35 9.19 -9.05 5.36
N PHE A 36 9.33 -7.76 5.08
CA PHE A 36 10.62 -7.05 5.09
C PHE A 36 11.21 -6.85 6.49
N ALA A 37 10.39 -6.92 7.55
CA ALA A 37 10.84 -6.74 8.93
C ALA A 37 11.23 -8.06 9.62
N LYS A 38 10.53 -9.16 9.32
CA LYS A 38 10.63 -10.42 10.09
C LYS A 38 11.20 -11.60 9.33
N TYR A 39 11.30 -11.53 8.01
CA TYR A 39 11.86 -12.62 7.22
C TYR A 39 13.17 -12.23 6.55
N GLU A 40 14.01 -13.24 6.38
CA GLU A 40 15.25 -13.14 5.62
C GLU A 40 15.04 -13.91 4.32
N PHE A 41 15.20 -13.22 3.19
CA PHE A 41 15.08 -13.85 1.87
C PHE A 41 16.11 -13.24 0.92
N PRO A 42 16.56 -13.98 -0.11
CA PRO A 42 17.54 -13.49 -1.06
C PRO A 42 17.08 -12.17 -1.70
N GLY A 43 17.96 -11.14 -1.66
CA GLY A 43 17.67 -9.83 -2.23
C GLY A 43 16.77 -8.91 -1.39
N ARG A 44 16.38 -9.30 -0.17
CA ARG A 44 15.54 -8.50 0.74
C ARG A 44 15.96 -7.04 0.82
N ASP A 45 17.22 -6.80 1.17
CA ASP A 45 17.70 -5.43 1.42
C ASP A 45 17.79 -4.63 0.12
N GLY A 46 18.17 -5.27 -0.99
CA GLY A 46 18.18 -4.64 -2.32
C GLY A 46 16.78 -4.26 -2.80
N LEU A 47 15.79 -5.14 -2.63
CA LEU A 47 14.38 -4.85 -2.94
C LEU A 47 13.82 -3.75 -2.04
N PHE A 48 14.22 -3.71 -0.76
CA PHE A 48 13.81 -2.66 0.14
C PHE A 48 14.43 -1.30 -0.24
N THR A 49 15.72 -1.26 -0.58
CA THR A 49 16.37 -0.05 -1.12
C THR A 49 15.73 0.41 -2.42
N PHE A 50 15.39 -0.52 -3.33
CA PHE A 50 14.67 -0.20 -4.56
C PHE A 50 13.30 0.44 -4.26
N LEU A 51 12.54 -0.13 -3.31
CA LEU A 51 11.27 0.43 -2.85
C LEU A 51 11.43 1.84 -2.28
N LEU A 52 12.47 2.13 -1.49
CA LEU A 52 12.73 3.49 -1.00
C LEU A 52 13.11 4.45 -2.13
N SER A 53 13.80 3.95 -3.15
CA SER A 53 14.18 4.76 -4.30
C SER A 53 12.97 5.28 -5.08
N THR A 54 11.84 4.55 -5.08
CA THR A 54 10.62 5.02 -5.76
C THR A 54 10.02 6.26 -5.11
N MET A 55 10.28 6.49 -3.81
CA MET A 55 9.85 7.71 -3.12
C MET A 55 10.58 8.97 -3.58
N MET A 56 11.73 8.81 -4.23
CA MET A 56 12.51 9.94 -4.75
C MET A 56 11.86 10.54 -6.00
N ILE A 57 10.92 9.82 -6.62
CA ILE A 57 10.19 10.28 -7.79
C ILE A 57 9.09 11.26 -7.34
N PRO A 58 9.13 12.53 -7.77
CA PRO A 58 8.12 13.50 -7.37
C PRO A 58 6.76 13.16 -7.99
N TYR A 59 5.70 13.17 -7.19
CA TYR A 59 4.34 12.81 -7.63
C TYR A 59 3.88 13.57 -8.88
N THR A 60 4.23 14.84 -9.01
CA THR A 60 3.81 15.67 -10.15
C THR A 60 4.30 15.15 -11.50
N VAL A 61 5.47 14.49 -11.58
CA VAL A 61 5.99 13.97 -12.86
C VAL A 61 5.32 12.66 -13.27
N THR A 62 4.70 11.94 -12.32
CA THR A 62 4.04 10.65 -12.60
C THR A 62 2.60 10.81 -13.07
N LEU A 63 2.02 12.01 -12.97
CA LEU A 63 0.62 12.28 -13.30
C LEU A 63 0.28 11.97 -14.77
N ILE A 64 1.13 12.39 -15.73
CA ILE A 64 0.91 12.13 -17.15
C ILE A 64 1.01 10.62 -17.45
N PRO A 65 2.10 9.92 -17.05
CA PRO A 65 2.18 8.46 -17.17
C PRO A 65 0.97 7.74 -16.56
N TRP A 66 0.56 8.12 -15.34
CA TRP A 66 -0.63 7.58 -14.69
C TRP A 66 -1.85 7.73 -15.60
N PHE A 67 -2.14 8.94 -16.08
CA PHE A 67 -3.31 9.16 -16.94
C PHE A 67 -3.28 8.29 -18.21
N ILE A 68 -2.09 8.14 -18.83
CA ILE A 68 -1.92 7.26 -19.99
C ILE A 68 -2.22 5.81 -19.60
N GLU A 69 -1.67 5.30 -18.51
CA GLU A 69 -1.94 3.94 -18.04
C GLU A 69 -3.43 3.70 -17.78
N MET A 70 -4.12 4.63 -17.11
CA MET A 70 -5.56 4.51 -16.84
C MET A 70 -6.38 4.56 -18.13
N LYS A 71 -5.93 5.30 -19.14
CA LYS A 71 -6.53 5.29 -20.48
C LYS A 71 -6.39 3.92 -21.13
N TRP A 72 -5.19 3.34 -21.07
CA TRP A 72 -4.90 2.02 -21.62
C TRP A 72 -5.70 0.92 -20.94
N PHE A 73 -5.88 0.99 -19.62
CA PHE A 73 -6.73 0.05 -18.87
C PHE A 73 -8.23 0.30 -19.03
N GLY A 74 -8.64 1.40 -19.66
CA GLY A 74 -10.05 1.80 -19.76
C GLY A 74 -10.66 2.23 -18.42
N TRP A 75 -9.84 2.60 -17.43
CA TRP A 75 -10.27 2.97 -16.08
C TRP A 75 -10.59 4.47 -15.93
N ILE A 76 -10.45 5.25 -17.00
CA ILE A 76 -10.85 6.68 -16.99
C ILE A 76 -12.30 6.80 -16.50
N ASN A 77 -12.54 7.78 -15.62
CA ASN A 77 -13.84 8.04 -14.97
C ASN A 77 -14.35 6.90 -14.06
N SER A 78 -13.46 6.09 -13.48
CA SER A 78 -13.81 5.04 -12.51
C SER A 78 -13.04 5.17 -11.19
N TYR A 79 -13.58 4.61 -10.11
CA TYR A 79 -12.86 4.55 -8.83
C TYR A 79 -11.63 3.65 -8.88
N ALA A 80 -11.59 2.67 -9.78
CA ALA A 80 -10.44 1.79 -9.96
C ALA A 80 -9.18 2.58 -10.33
N ALA A 81 -9.32 3.65 -11.12
CA ALA A 81 -8.21 4.54 -11.47
C ALA A 81 -7.59 5.29 -10.30
N LEU A 82 -8.27 5.34 -9.14
CA LEU A 82 -7.79 5.96 -7.91
C LEU A 82 -7.34 4.90 -6.90
N ILE A 83 -8.12 3.82 -6.74
CA ILE A 83 -7.91 2.80 -5.70
C ILE A 83 -6.76 1.86 -6.05
N VAL A 84 -6.72 1.34 -7.27
CA VAL A 84 -5.76 0.27 -7.62
C VAL A 84 -4.32 0.78 -7.65
N PRO A 85 -4.00 1.95 -8.25
CA PRO A 85 -2.64 2.48 -8.22
C PRO A 85 -2.16 2.86 -6.81
N SER A 86 -3.08 3.26 -5.93
CA SER A 86 -2.77 3.59 -4.53
C SER A 86 -2.79 2.38 -3.57
N ALA A 87 -3.06 1.19 -4.09
CA ALA A 87 -3.17 -0.04 -3.30
C ALA A 87 -1.86 -0.45 -2.63
N VAL A 88 -0.72 -0.07 -3.21
CA VAL A 88 0.61 -0.38 -2.68
C VAL A 88 1.45 0.89 -2.74
N ASP A 89 1.87 1.37 -1.59
CA ASP A 89 2.66 2.59 -1.46
C ASP A 89 3.93 2.32 -0.67
N ALA A 90 5.05 2.80 -1.20
CA ALA A 90 6.36 2.65 -0.59
C ALA A 90 6.42 3.31 0.80
N PHE A 91 5.72 4.44 0.99
CA PHE A 91 5.70 5.15 2.27
C PHE A 91 4.98 4.36 3.35
N GLY A 92 3.81 3.83 3.04
CA GLY A 92 3.13 2.86 3.89
C GLY A 92 4.01 1.68 4.27
N ILE A 93 4.64 1.02 3.28
CA ILE A 93 5.48 -0.18 3.53
C ILE A 93 6.70 0.15 4.39
N PHE A 94 7.38 1.26 4.12
CA PHE A 94 8.53 1.70 4.91
C PHE A 94 8.15 1.84 6.39
N TRP A 95 7.09 2.60 6.69
CA TRP A 95 6.65 2.81 8.06
C TRP A 95 6.17 1.53 8.74
N MET A 96 5.42 0.69 8.03
CA MET A 96 5.00 -0.60 8.57
C MET A 96 6.20 -1.47 8.92
N ARG A 97 7.22 -1.53 8.05
CA ARG A 97 8.46 -2.24 8.35
C ARG A 97 9.15 -1.67 9.59
N GLN A 98 9.31 -0.35 9.69
CA GLN A 98 9.98 0.28 10.84
C GLN A 98 9.23 -0.03 12.15
N TYR A 99 7.90 0.12 12.14
CA TYR A 99 7.07 -0.16 13.30
C TYR A 99 7.14 -1.63 13.70
N ILE A 100 6.91 -2.55 12.76
CA ILE A 100 6.92 -4.00 13.01
C ILE A 100 8.30 -4.47 13.46
N ALA A 101 9.38 -3.92 12.90
CA ALA A 101 10.74 -4.22 13.33
C ALA A 101 10.95 -3.91 14.81
N GLY A 102 10.48 -2.76 15.29
CA GLY A 102 10.64 -2.33 16.69
C GLY A 102 9.59 -2.87 17.67
N ALA A 103 8.34 -3.08 17.24
CA ALA A 103 7.22 -3.40 18.11
C ALA A 103 6.99 -4.91 18.31
N VAL A 104 7.39 -5.75 17.36
CA VAL A 104 7.14 -7.19 17.39
C VAL A 104 8.45 -7.95 17.68
N PRO A 105 8.62 -8.63 18.82
CA PRO A 105 9.82 -9.45 19.08
C PRO A 105 9.95 -10.61 18.07
N SER A 106 11.17 -10.87 17.59
CA SER A 106 11.41 -11.93 16.59
C SER A 106 11.22 -13.33 17.17
N GLU A 107 11.37 -13.48 18.49
CA GLU A 107 11.17 -14.73 19.23
C GLU A 107 9.72 -15.23 19.11
N LEU A 108 8.75 -14.33 18.95
CA LEU A 108 7.35 -14.72 18.70
C LEU A 108 7.18 -15.40 17.34
N ILE A 109 7.95 -14.96 16.34
CA ILE A 109 7.94 -15.55 15.00
C ILE A 109 8.58 -16.94 15.03
N ASP A 110 9.67 -17.10 15.77
CA ASP A 110 10.34 -18.39 15.95
C ASP A 110 9.48 -19.37 16.75
N ALA A 111 8.81 -18.91 17.82
CA ALA A 111 7.84 -19.72 18.57
C ALA A 111 6.69 -20.18 17.68
N ALA A 112 6.11 -19.29 16.86
CA ALA A 112 5.04 -19.67 15.93
C ALA A 112 5.49 -20.72 14.89
N ARG A 113 6.75 -20.67 14.44
CA ARG A 113 7.34 -21.68 13.55
C ARG A 113 7.54 -23.02 14.25
N ILE A 114 7.99 -23.01 15.51
CA ILE A 114 8.11 -24.23 16.34
C ILE A 114 6.73 -24.89 16.52
N ASP A 115 5.69 -24.09 16.72
CA ASP A 115 4.29 -24.55 16.79
C ASP A 115 3.68 -24.95 15.44
N GLY A 116 4.48 -24.94 14.36
CA GLY A 116 4.06 -25.37 13.02
C GLY A 116 3.14 -24.40 12.30
N SER A 117 3.10 -23.12 12.70
CA SER A 117 2.30 -22.10 12.01
C SER A 117 2.90 -21.74 10.66
N GLY A 118 2.06 -21.73 9.61
CA GLY A 118 2.43 -21.22 8.30
C GLY A 118 2.48 -19.68 8.26
N TYR A 119 3.14 -19.12 7.23
CA TYR A 119 3.40 -17.67 7.10
C TYR A 119 2.17 -16.77 7.34
N LEU A 120 1.03 -17.07 6.71
CA LEU A 120 -0.19 -16.27 6.85
C LEU A 120 -0.85 -16.37 8.23
N ARG A 121 -0.55 -17.42 9.00
CA ARG A 121 -1.06 -17.61 10.37
C ARG A 121 -0.15 -16.95 11.39
N THR A 122 1.14 -16.84 11.08
CA THR A 122 2.14 -16.11 11.89
C THR A 122 2.01 -14.60 11.73
N TYR A 123 1.61 -14.16 10.54
CA TYR A 123 1.15 -12.79 10.27
C TYR A 123 -0.18 -12.50 10.97
#